data_AF-A0A094CG27-F1
#
_entry.id   AF-A0A094CG27-F1
#
_cell.length_a   1.000
_cell.length_b   1.000
_cell.length_c   1.000
_cell.angle_alpha   90.00
_cell.angle_beta   90.00
_cell.angle_gamma   90.00
#
_symmetry.space_group_name_H-M   'P 1'
#
loop_
_entity.id
_entity.type
_entity.pdbx_description
1 polymer ?
#
loop_
_entity_poly.entity_id
_entity_poly.type
_entity_poly.pdbx_seq_one_letter_code
_entity_poly.pdbx_strand_id
1 'polypeptide(L)'
;MNFKLLQAPAVSLSQPATPIAAVGKEAPIAKPPIPKPPLPSEATNIQGGGAHIAAPNSEKEAALEKSAKAKDAAAASTKAATPQPTGAKAPSAPPTDRPLVLYAYSETPNARTNLIFFLAHGLHQSADFVFVMNGESSATALIPNKSNIRIVQRENDCYDLGAHAEVLTKDDFYKSYQRYILMNASIRGPFLPAWATGCWSDMYLGKITDKVKLVGMTGNCQPIFHVQSMIWATDRTGIELLLHPPADPKLPADKQEVGINSCFHTWDTAVHAEVYATQIILSAGYEASVMMSAFHAKKTFVQECDKGGNGDALWNGKYYGTNVHPYETVFMKSNRDIDPILMTRLTEWTDGGGYSSYDHC
;
A
#
# COMPACT_ATOMS: atom_id res chain seq x y z
N MET A 1 -54.56 3.45 -41.37
CA MET A 1 -53.93 2.89 -40.16
C MET A 1 -53.66 4.04 -39.22
N ASN A 2 -54.53 4.19 -38.21
CA ASN A 2 -54.54 5.29 -37.24
C ASN A 2 -53.82 4.87 -35.95
N PHE A 3 -52.83 5.64 -35.50
CA PHE A 3 -52.30 5.54 -34.14
C PHE A 3 -53.10 6.48 -33.22
N LYS A 4 -53.76 5.90 -32.22
CA LYS A 4 -54.53 6.57 -31.17
C LYS A 4 -53.58 7.19 -30.13
N LEU A 5 -53.72 8.49 -29.90
CA LEU A 5 -53.31 9.16 -28.66
C LEU A 5 -54.34 8.83 -27.57
N LEU A 6 -53.87 8.41 -26.40
CA LEU A 6 -54.68 8.28 -25.18
C LEU A 6 -54.50 9.54 -24.32
N GLN A 7 -55.58 10.30 -24.17
CA GLN A 7 -55.74 11.35 -23.15
C GLN A 7 -56.19 10.72 -21.82
N ALA A 8 -55.71 11.26 -20.71
CA ALA A 8 -56.26 11.05 -19.36
C ALA A 8 -56.75 12.40 -18.79
N PRO A 9 -57.80 12.41 -17.94
CA PRO A 9 -58.58 13.61 -17.63
C PRO A 9 -58.08 14.40 -16.42
N ALA A 10 -58.47 15.68 -16.39
CA ALA A 10 -58.25 16.66 -15.33
C ALA A 10 -59.12 16.42 -14.08
N VAL A 11 -58.60 16.76 -12.90
CA VAL A 11 -59.38 16.98 -11.67
C VAL A 11 -58.86 18.19 -10.89
N SER A 12 -59.73 19.20 -10.83
CA SER A 12 -60.06 20.16 -9.75
C SER A 12 -59.03 20.59 -8.70
N LEU A 13 -58.85 21.92 -8.61
CA LEU A 13 -58.28 22.66 -7.47
C LEU A 13 -59.16 22.59 -6.22
N SER A 14 -58.53 22.52 -5.04
CA SER A 14 -59.06 23.01 -3.77
C SER A 14 -57.96 23.70 -2.96
N GLN A 15 -58.29 24.89 -2.45
CA GLN A 15 -57.46 25.88 -1.76
C GLN A 15 -57.18 25.54 -0.26
N PRO A 16 -56.36 26.35 0.47
CA PRO A 16 -55.35 25.86 1.41
C PRO A 16 -55.78 25.86 2.88
N ALA A 17 -55.15 24.98 3.67
CA ALA A 17 -55.19 25.00 5.13
C ALA A 17 -54.05 25.86 5.71
N THR A 18 -54.42 26.74 6.65
CA THR A 18 -53.56 27.60 7.48
C THR A 18 -52.82 26.82 8.59
N PRO A 19 -51.79 27.42 9.24
CA PRO A 19 -50.61 26.69 9.74
C PRO A 19 -50.71 26.23 11.19
N ILE A 20 -50.03 25.11 11.48
CA ILE A 20 -49.79 24.58 12.83
C ILE A 20 -48.47 25.14 13.38
N ALA A 21 -48.50 25.45 14.67
CA ALA A 21 -47.50 26.16 15.46
C ALA A 21 -46.09 25.52 15.49
N ALA A 22 -45.10 26.40 15.59
CA ALA A 22 -43.67 26.10 15.65
C ALA A 22 -43.26 25.45 16.98
N VAL A 23 -42.48 24.36 16.88
CA VAL A 23 -41.65 23.80 17.95
C VAL A 23 -40.21 24.26 17.71
N GLY A 24 -39.54 24.69 18.79
CA GLY A 24 -38.31 25.47 18.78
C GLY A 24 -37.12 24.80 18.08
N LYS A 25 -36.41 25.60 17.28
CA LYS A 25 -35.06 25.30 16.79
C LYS A 25 -34.05 25.60 17.89
N GLU A 26 -33.30 24.60 18.32
CA GLU A 26 -32.01 24.83 18.98
C GLU A 26 -31.03 25.46 17.98
N ALA A 27 -30.35 26.51 18.44
CA ALA A 27 -29.35 27.23 17.67
C ALA A 27 -28.06 26.40 17.54
N PRO A 28 -27.39 26.39 16.36
CA PRO A 28 -26.10 25.75 16.22
C PRO A 28 -25.02 26.52 16.98
N ILE A 29 -24.29 25.82 17.84
CA ILE A 29 -23.12 26.33 18.55
C ILE A 29 -22.02 26.61 17.52
N ALA A 30 -21.65 27.89 17.38
CA ALA A 30 -20.54 28.32 16.55
C ALA A 30 -19.21 27.79 17.12
N LYS A 31 -18.50 26.95 16.35
CA LYS A 31 -17.11 26.59 16.64
C LYS A 31 -16.20 27.79 16.30
N PRO A 32 -15.16 28.09 17.12
CA PRO A 32 -14.24 29.18 16.83
C PRO A 32 -13.42 28.90 15.55
N PRO A 33 -13.07 29.94 14.78
CA PRO A 33 -12.35 29.77 13.52
C PRO A 33 -10.90 29.33 13.77
N ILE A 34 -10.50 28.25 13.11
CA ILE A 34 -9.11 27.79 13.05
C ILE A 34 -8.32 28.77 12.14
N PRO A 35 -7.15 29.29 12.56
CA PRO A 35 -6.36 30.18 11.73
C PRO A 35 -5.91 29.48 10.44
N LYS A 36 -6.23 30.08 9.28
CA LYS A 36 -5.69 29.65 7.98
C LYS A 36 -4.20 30.02 7.90
N PRO A 37 -3.31 29.10 7.50
CA PRO A 37 -1.94 29.45 7.13
C PRO A 37 -1.93 30.40 5.93
N PRO A 38 -1.00 31.37 5.86
CA PRO A 38 -0.90 32.27 4.72
C PRO A 38 -0.57 31.48 3.44
N LEU A 39 -1.39 31.67 2.41
CA LEU A 39 -1.10 31.24 1.04
C LEU A 39 0.16 31.99 0.55
N PRO A 40 1.13 31.31 -0.09
CA PRO A 40 2.23 32.00 -0.75
C PRO A 40 1.68 32.87 -1.88
N SER A 41 1.91 34.17 -1.77
CA SER A 41 1.69 35.16 -2.82
C SER A 41 2.54 34.84 -4.05
N GLU A 42 1.89 34.82 -5.21
CA GLU A 42 2.43 35.14 -6.54
C GLU A 42 3.88 34.74 -6.82
N ALA A 43 4.06 33.57 -7.45
CA ALA A 43 5.30 33.23 -8.12
C ALA A 43 5.45 34.09 -9.39
N THR A 44 6.22 35.16 -9.28
CA THR A 44 6.79 35.87 -10.43
C THR A 44 7.86 35.01 -11.11
N ASN A 45 7.81 35.03 -12.45
CA ASN A 45 8.79 34.48 -13.40
C ASN A 45 10.24 34.50 -12.90
N ILE A 46 10.95 33.36 -12.98
CA ILE A 46 12.36 33.33 -13.35
C ILE A 46 12.61 32.26 -14.41
N GLN A 47 13.15 32.76 -15.53
CA GLN A 47 13.67 32.07 -16.70
C GLN A 47 14.98 31.33 -16.39
N GLY A 48 15.12 30.12 -16.95
CA GLY A 48 16.32 29.61 -17.62
C GLY A 48 17.66 29.59 -16.87
N GLY A 49 18.14 28.38 -16.59
CA GLY A 49 19.55 28.12 -16.30
C GLY A 49 19.83 26.62 -16.26
N GLY A 50 20.28 26.05 -17.39
CA GLY A 50 20.73 24.67 -17.45
C GLY A 50 22.03 24.47 -16.66
N ALA A 51 22.14 23.32 -15.98
CA ALA A 51 23.40 22.78 -15.53
C ALA A 51 23.35 21.24 -15.57
N HIS A 52 24.44 20.68 -16.09
CA HIS A 52 24.67 19.27 -16.38
C HIS A 52 24.71 18.36 -15.13
N ILE A 53 24.13 17.17 -15.31
CA ILE A 53 24.56 15.82 -14.91
C ILE A 53 25.44 15.69 -13.65
N ALA A 54 24.89 15.00 -12.65
CA ALA A 54 25.64 14.09 -11.78
C ALA A 54 24.83 12.80 -11.56
N ALA A 55 25.50 11.65 -11.65
CA ALA A 55 24.93 10.31 -11.55
C ALA A 55 24.36 9.99 -10.15
N PRO A 56 23.38 9.08 -10.01
CA PRO A 56 22.81 8.72 -8.72
C PRO A 56 23.77 7.82 -7.93
N ASN A 57 24.08 8.24 -6.70
CA ASN A 57 24.97 7.53 -5.79
C ASN A 57 24.15 6.67 -4.82
N SER A 58 24.29 5.34 -4.92
CA SER A 58 23.62 4.30 -4.10
C SER A 58 24.03 4.30 -2.63
N GLU A 59 24.98 5.16 -2.24
CA GLU A 59 25.54 5.22 -0.90
C GLU A 59 24.61 5.88 0.13
N LYS A 60 23.63 6.68 -0.30
CA LYS A 60 22.71 7.38 0.62
C LYS A 60 21.72 6.44 1.32
N GLU A 61 21.30 5.36 0.66
CA GLU A 61 20.42 4.36 1.28
C GLU A 61 21.17 3.57 2.34
N ALA A 62 22.44 3.21 2.10
CA ALA A 62 23.29 2.52 3.07
C ALA A 62 23.78 3.41 4.23
N ALA A 63 23.92 4.72 4.02
CA ALA A 63 24.44 5.66 5.02
C ALA A 63 23.43 6.03 6.10
N LEU A 64 22.13 6.10 5.77
CA LEU A 64 21.06 6.36 6.75
C LEU A 64 20.87 5.20 7.73
N GLU A 65 21.23 3.98 7.34
CA GLU A 65 21.03 2.75 8.12
C GLU A 65 22.21 2.43 9.07
N LYS A 66 23.43 2.86 8.72
CA LYS A 66 24.63 2.65 9.57
C LYS A 66 24.66 3.50 10.85
N SER A 67 23.91 4.61 10.91
CA SER A 67 23.89 5.50 12.08
C SER A 67 23.02 4.98 13.24
N ALA A 68 22.24 3.91 13.05
CA ALA A 68 21.35 3.34 14.07
C ALA A 68 21.96 2.17 14.86
N LYS A 69 23.10 1.62 14.42
CA LYS A 69 23.81 0.51 15.10
C LYS A 69 25.04 0.99 15.87
N ALA A 70 24.83 1.88 16.83
CA ALA A 70 25.84 2.17 17.84
C ALA A 70 25.19 2.67 19.13
N LYS A 71 24.48 1.76 19.83
CA LYS A 71 24.46 1.70 21.30
C LYS A 71 23.73 0.44 21.76
N ASP A 72 24.25 -0.09 22.85
CA ASP A 72 23.68 -1.11 23.74
C ASP A 72 23.97 -2.58 23.41
N ALA A 73 25.12 -3.01 23.94
CA ALA A 73 25.37 -4.37 24.39
C ALA A 73 25.63 -4.32 25.91
N ALA A 74 24.72 -4.87 26.72
CA ALA A 74 25.03 -5.73 27.86
C ALA A 74 23.78 -6.00 28.74
N ALA A 75 23.40 -7.29 28.82
CA ALA A 75 23.22 -8.08 30.06
C ALA A 75 21.98 -9.00 30.09
N ALA A 76 22.21 -10.21 29.55
CA ALA A 76 21.86 -11.56 30.03
C ALA A 76 20.66 -11.86 30.98
N SER A 77 19.85 -12.83 30.49
CA SER A 77 19.45 -14.11 31.11
C SER A 77 18.27 -14.17 32.11
N THR A 78 17.20 -14.92 31.74
CA THR A 78 16.80 -16.13 32.51
C THR A 78 15.77 -17.05 31.81
N LYS A 79 16.11 -18.35 31.83
CA LYS A 79 15.30 -19.59 31.94
C LYS A 79 14.18 -19.95 30.93
N ALA A 80 14.47 -21.02 30.19
CA ALA A 80 13.55 -21.81 29.37
C ALA A 80 12.56 -22.65 30.21
N ALA A 81 11.31 -22.73 29.74
CA ALA A 81 10.29 -23.66 30.21
C ALA A 81 9.85 -24.58 29.05
N THR A 82 9.73 -25.87 29.34
CA THR A 82 9.42 -26.98 28.43
C THR A 82 8.01 -26.86 27.83
N PRO A 83 7.78 -27.15 26.52
CA PRO A 83 6.42 -27.12 25.96
C PRO A 83 5.68 -28.43 26.22
N GLN A 84 4.43 -28.32 26.67
CA GLN A 84 3.47 -29.42 26.80
C GLN A 84 2.56 -29.45 25.55
N PRO A 85 2.19 -30.63 25.01
CA PRO A 85 1.49 -30.74 23.73
C PRO A 85 -0.01 -30.50 23.89
N THR A 86 -0.58 -29.62 23.06
CA THR A 86 -2.03 -29.40 23.01
C THR A 86 -2.57 -29.41 21.59
N GLY A 87 -3.37 -30.44 21.31
CA GLY A 87 -4.67 -30.32 20.65
C GLY A 87 -4.68 -30.11 19.14
N ALA A 88 -5.12 -31.14 18.40
CA ALA A 88 -5.52 -31.02 17.01
C ALA A 88 -6.56 -29.89 16.82
N LYS A 89 -6.22 -28.94 15.95
CA LYS A 89 -6.99 -27.74 15.63
C LYS A 89 -8.34 -28.14 15.03
N ALA A 90 -9.43 -27.63 15.61
CA ALA A 90 -10.78 -27.76 15.06
C ALA A 90 -10.84 -27.23 13.61
N PRO A 91 -11.79 -27.68 12.77
CA PRO A 91 -11.91 -27.20 11.39
C PRO A 91 -12.03 -25.67 11.37
N SER A 92 -11.09 -25.01 10.70
CA SER A 92 -11.10 -23.57 10.54
C SER A 92 -12.37 -23.12 9.83
N ALA A 93 -12.98 -22.03 10.29
CA ALA A 93 -14.07 -21.35 9.59
C ALA A 93 -13.70 -21.12 8.11
N PRO A 94 -14.69 -21.07 7.19
CA PRO A 94 -14.41 -20.82 5.78
C PRO A 94 -13.63 -19.50 5.62
N PRO A 95 -12.69 -19.40 4.66
CA PRO A 95 -11.92 -18.18 4.44
C PRO A 95 -12.84 -16.99 4.12
N THR A 96 -12.50 -15.81 4.65
CA THR A 96 -13.27 -14.58 4.40
C THR A 96 -12.90 -13.95 3.06
N ASP A 97 -13.90 -13.34 2.41
CA ASP A 97 -13.72 -12.50 1.21
C ASP A 97 -13.25 -11.08 1.56
N ARG A 98 -13.34 -10.69 2.84
CA ARG A 98 -12.79 -9.42 3.32
C ARG A 98 -11.27 -9.44 3.10
N PRO A 99 -10.66 -8.45 2.44
CA PRO A 99 -9.22 -8.44 2.23
C PRO A 99 -8.43 -8.28 3.53
N LEU A 100 -7.27 -8.91 3.59
CA LEU A 100 -6.27 -8.71 4.64
C LEU A 100 -5.19 -7.72 4.16
N VAL A 101 -5.05 -6.59 4.84
CA VAL A 101 -4.00 -5.61 4.58
C VAL A 101 -2.92 -5.72 5.66
N LEU A 102 -1.71 -6.12 5.30
CA LEU A 102 -0.56 -6.13 6.20
C LEU A 102 0.31 -4.90 5.93
N TYR A 103 0.55 -4.11 6.97
CA TYR A 103 1.38 -2.90 6.92
C TYR A 103 2.66 -3.12 7.73
N ALA A 104 3.80 -3.31 7.07
CA ALA A 104 5.10 -3.45 7.71
C ALA A 104 5.67 -2.07 8.07
N TYR A 105 6.08 -1.90 9.33
CA TYR A 105 6.55 -0.65 9.88
C TYR A 105 7.83 -0.84 10.68
N SER A 106 8.84 -0.02 10.39
CA SER A 106 10.00 0.20 11.26
C SER A 106 10.15 1.70 11.46
N GLU A 107 10.46 2.12 12.68
CA GLU A 107 10.44 3.52 13.08
C GLU A 107 11.50 4.35 12.34
N THR A 108 11.04 5.34 11.58
CA THR A 108 11.85 6.46 11.06
C THR A 108 10.97 7.71 10.99
N PRO A 109 11.53 8.94 10.94
CA PRO A 109 10.73 10.15 10.80
C PRO A 109 9.79 10.12 9.58
N ASN A 110 10.29 9.61 8.44
CA ASN A 110 9.48 9.45 7.24
C ASN A 110 8.40 8.37 7.40
N ALA A 111 8.76 7.19 7.92
CA ALA A 111 7.80 6.10 8.13
C ALA A 111 6.69 6.50 9.10
N ARG A 112 7.00 7.22 10.19
CA ARG A 112 6.01 7.76 11.13
C ARG A 112 5.05 8.71 10.45
N THR A 113 5.56 9.61 9.60
CA THR A 113 4.70 10.54 8.84
C THR A 113 3.76 9.78 7.90
N ASN A 114 4.27 8.75 7.23
CA ASN A 114 3.47 7.89 6.36
C ASN A 114 2.42 7.09 7.11
N LEU A 115 2.76 6.56 8.29
CA LEU A 115 1.81 5.85 9.15
C LEU A 115 0.71 6.79 9.61
N ILE A 116 1.02 7.99 10.12
CA ILE A 116 0.01 8.97 10.53
C ILE A 116 -0.95 9.27 9.38
N PHE A 117 -0.42 9.52 8.18
CA PHE A 117 -1.22 9.76 6.99
C PHE A 117 -2.11 8.55 6.64
N PHE A 118 -1.54 7.34 6.65
CA PHE A 118 -2.30 6.12 6.36
C PHE A 118 -3.39 5.83 7.40
N LEU A 119 -3.15 6.12 8.68
CA LEU A 119 -4.15 5.96 9.74
C LEU A 119 -5.34 6.92 9.55
N ALA A 120 -5.08 8.15 9.08
CA ALA A 120 -6.11 9.15 8.82
C ALA A 120 -6.92 8.85 7.54
N HIS A 121 -6.24 8.39 6.49
CA HIS A 121 -6.82 8.34 5.14
C HIS A 121 -6.99 6.95 4.55
N GLY A 122 -6.22 5.94 5.00
CA GLY A 122 -6.17 4.60 4.40
C GLY A 122 -7.03 3.54 5.08
N LEU A 123 -7.39 3.72 6.36
CA LEU A 123 -8.20 2.75 7.10
C LEU A 123 -9.68 2.78 6.66
N HIS A 124 -10.31 1.61 6.62
CA HIS A 124 -11.75 1.44 6.34
C HIS A 124 -12.34 0.19 7.00
N GLN A 125 -13.67 0.00 6.97
CA GLN A 125 -14.33 -1.18 7.58
C GLN A 125 -14.35 -2.41 6.68
N SER A 126 -14.19 -2.21 5.36
CA SER A 126 -14.26 -3.26 4.35
C SER A 126 -12.99 -4.12 4.21
N ALA A 127 -11.99 -3.96 5.08
CA ALA A 127 -10.77 -4.78 5.16
C ALA A 127 -10.36 -5.04 6.61
N ASP A 128 -9.63 -6.13 6.85
CA ASP A 128 -8.93 -6.38 8.12
C ASP A 128 -7.47 -5.92 7.98
N PHE A 129 -6.96 -5.19 8.97
CA PHE A 129 -5.63 -4.59 8.96
C PHE A 129 -4.74 -5.24 10.01
N VAL A 130 -3.51 -5.56 9.62
CA VAL A 130 -2.46 -6.02 10.53
C VAL A 130 -1.26 -5.10 10.41
N PHE A 131 -0.96 -4.35 11.47
CA PHE A 131 0.26 -3.55 11.56
C PHE A 131 1.37 -4.42 12.14
N VAL A 132 2.37 -4.71 11.31
CA VAL A 132 3.57 -5.46 11.69
C VAL A 132 4.64 -4.47 12.12
N MET A 133 4.79 -4.29 13.43
CA MET A 133 5.67 -3.30 14.05
C MET A 133 7.01 -3.97 14.34
N ASN A 134 8.02 -3.65 13.53
CA ASN A 134 9.37 -4.16 13.62
C ASN A 134 10.22 -3.22 14.49
N GLY A 135 10.61 -3.68 15.68
CA GLY A 135 11.35 -2.89 16.65
C GLY A 135 10.47 -2.03 17.56
N GLU A 136 11.09 -1.53 18.64
CA GLU A 136 10.40 -0.68 19.60
C GLU A 136 9.95 0.64 18.97
N SER A 137 8.69 1.00 19.19
CA SER A 137 8.11 2.23 18.68
C SER A 137 6.90 2.67 19.50
N SER A 138 6.84 3.97 19.79
CA SER A 138 5.65 4.60 20.38
C SER A 138 4.50 4.77 19.37
N ALA A 139 4.73 4.50 18.08
CA ALA A 139 3.72 4.64 17.05
C ALA A 139 2.57 3.64 17.19
N THR A 140 2.77 2.54 17.93
CA THR A 140 1.71 1.61 18.34
C THR A 140 0.55 2.31 19.02
N ALA A 141 0.82 3.37 19.82
CA ALA A 141 -0.20 4.17 20.50
C ALA A 141 -1.04 5.05 19.55
N LEU A 142 -0.59 5.26 18.31
CA LEU A 142 -1.34 6.02 17.30
C LEU A 142 -2.39 5.14 16.59
N ILE A 143 -2.18 3.82 16.58
CA ILE A 143 -3.03 2.89 15.85
C ILE A 143 -4.36 2.73 16.62
N PRO A 144 -5.52 2.98 15.98
CA PRO A 144 -6.81 2.92 16.66
C PRO A 144 -7.17 1.48 17.04
N ASN A 145 -7.71 1.30 18.24
CA ASN A 145 -8.23 0.01 18.69
C ASN A 145 -9.61 -0.25 18.08
N LYS A 146 -9.67 -1.07 17.03
CA LYS A 146 -10.90 -1.48 16.34
C LYS A 146 -10.87 -2.99 16.08
N SER A 147 -12.04 -3.61 15.95
CA SER A 147 -12.16 -5.07 15.81
C SER A 147 -11.53 -5.64 14.54
N ASN A 148 -11.41 -4.84 13.48
CA ASN A 148 -10.76 -5.20 12.22
C ASN A 148 -9.29 -4.75 12.16
N ILE A 149 -8.69 -4.36 13.28
CA ILE A 149 -7.29 -3.89 13.34
C ILE A 149 -6.54 -4.72 14.38
N ARG A 150 -5.40 -5.28 13.96
CA ARG A 150 -4.48 -6.02 14.81
C ARG A 150 -3.09 -5.39 14.76
N ILE A 151 -2.41 -5.40 15.89
CA ILE A 151 -0.99 -5.02 15.99
C ILE A 151 -0.20 -6.30 16.27
N VAL A 152 0.90 -6.50 15.55
CA VAL A 152 1.88 -7.56 15.81
C VAL A 152 3.22 -6.88 16.03
N GLN A 153 3.68 -6.89 17.28
CA GLN A 153 5.00 -6.37 17.66
C GLN A 153 6.05 -7.47 17.52
N ARG A 154 7.18 -7.15 16.87
CA ARG A 154 8.30 -8.06 16.63
C ARG A 154 9.64 -7.36 16.86
N GLU A 155 10.72 -8.14 16.88
CA GLU A 155 12.08 -7.61 16.85
C GLU A 155 12.35 -6.87 15.52
N ASN A 156 13.28 -5.91 15.53
CA ASN A 156 13.70 -5.19 14.32
C ASN A 156 14.71 -6.01 13.51
N ASP A 157 14.28 -7.19 13.12
CA ASP A 157 14.99 -8.11 12.25
C ASP A 157 14.00 -8.66 11.22
N CYS A 158 14.51 -9.16 10.11
CA CYS A 158 13.75 -9.47 8.91
C CYS A 158 13.22 -8.22 8.19
N TYR A 159 13.66 -8.00 6.96
CA TYR A 159 12.99 -7.03 6.08
C TYR A 159 11.51 -7.41 5.86
N ASP A 160 10.75 -6.41 5.45
CA ASP A 160 9.29 -6.40 5.33
C ASP A 160 8.68 -7.66 4.69
N LEU A 161 9.20 -8.14 3.55
CA LEU A 161 8.66 -9.33 2.88
C LEU A 161 8.65 -10.56 3.80
N GLY A 162 9.74 -10.82 4.50
CA GLY A 162 9.81 -11.93 5.45
C GLY A 162 9.03 -11.64 6.74
N ALA A 163 8.91 -10.37 7.15
CA ALA A 163 8.08 -9.99 8.30
C ALA A 163 6.60 -10.26 8.02
N HIS A 164 6.13 -9.99 6.80
CA HIS A 164 4.80 -10.41 6.35
C HIS A 164 4.65 -11.92 6.37
N ALA A 165 5.62 -12.66 5.85
CA ALA A 165 5.58 -14.12 5.80
C ALA A 165 5.53 -14.76 7.18
N GLU A 166 6.28 -14.25 8.17
CA GLU A 166 6.22 -14.76 9.55
C GLU A 166 4.82 -14.62 10.13
N VAL A 167 4.17 -13.47 9.92
CA VAL A 167 2.80 -13.25 10.40
C VAL A 167 1.79 -14.13 9.68
N LEU A 168 1.94 -14.28 8.37
CA LEU A 168 1.02 -15.04 7.52
C LEU A 168 1.12 -16.55 7.75
N THR A 169 2.32 -17.08 7.95
CA THR A 169 2.56 -18.53 8.13
C THR A 169 2.28 -19.00 9.55
N LYS A 170 2.35 -18.10 10.54
CA LYS A 170 1.99 -18.42 11.92
C LYS A 170 0.57 -18.95 12.00
N ASP A 171 0.44 -20.19 12.49
CA ASP A 171 -0.83 -20.91 12.62
C ASP A 171 -1.63 -20.98 11.30
N ASP A 172 -0.96 -20.97 10.15
CA ASP A 172 -1.60 -20.89 8.84
C ASP A 172 -2.56 -19.69 8.72
N PHE A 173 -2.22 -18.55 9.32
CA PHE A 173 -3.11 -17.38 9.38
C PHE A 173 -3.57 -16.92 7.99
N TYR A 174 -2.68 -16.97 7.00
CA TYR A 174 -3.01 -16.68 5.60
C TYR A 174 -4.21 -17.51 5.13
N LYS A 175 -4.39 -18.74 5.62
CA LYS A 175 -5.47 -19.62 5.19
C LYS A 175 -6.88 -19.10 5.49
N SER A 176 -6.98 -18.10 6.36
CA SER A 176 -8.25 -17.50 6.79
C SER A 176 -8.80 -16.47 5.79
N TYR A 177 -8.04 -16.09 4.76
CA TYR A 177 -8.39 -15.03 3.81
C TYR A 177 -8.29 -15.51 2.36
N GLN A 178 -8.89 -14.75 1.44
CA GLN A 178 -8.78 -14.99 0.00
C GLN A 178 -8.02 -13.89 -0.77
N ARG A 179 -7.89 -12.71 -0.17
CA ARG A 179 -7.35 -11.51 -0.80
C ARG A 179 -6.42 -10.79 0.15
N TYR A 180 -5.28 -10.34 -0.35
CA TYR A 180 -4.21 -9.77 0.47
C TYR A 180 -3.67 -8.51 -0.18
N ILE A 181 -3.32 -7.54 0.66
CA ILE A 181 -2.42 -6.44 0.31
C ILE A 181 -1.27 -6.47 1.32
N LEU A 182 -0.04 -6.63 0.84
CA LEU A 182 1.17 -6.46 1.63
C LEU A 182 1.72 -5.08 1.30
N MET A 183 2.02 -4.25 2.28
CA MET A 183 2.59 -2.92 2.05
C MET A 183 3.54 -2.52 3.18
N ASN A 184 4.44 -1.59 2.91
CA ASN A 184 5.40 -1.11 3.90
C ASN A 184 5.35 0.42 4.09
N ALA A 185 6.01 0.89 5.15
CA ALA A 185 6.03 2.30 5.53
C ALA A 185 6.91 3.21 4.64
N SER A 186 7.42 2.72 3.50
CA SER A 186 8.24 3.52 2.57
C SER A 186 7.41 4.33 1.57
N ILE A 187 6.10 4.11 1.51
CA ILE A 187 5.14 4.83 0.66
C ILE A 187 4.15 5.64 1.49
N ARG A 188 3.69 6.75 0.93
CA ARG A 188 2.59 7.58 1.46
C ARG A 188 1.37 7.48 0.56
N GLY A 189 0.19 7.46 1.19
CA GLY A 189 -1.10 7.41 0.52
C GLY A 189 -2.18 6.82 1.45
N PRO A 190 -3.38 6.57 0.93
CA PRO A 190 -3.78 6.72 -0.48
C PRO A 190 -3.96 8.20 -0.89
N PHE A 191 -3.57 8.52 -2.12
CA PHE A 191 -3.84 9.77 -2.81
C PHE A 191 -4.83 9.48 -3.94
N LEU A 192 -6.07 9.94 -3.76
CA LEU A 192 -7.11 9.79 -4.78
C LEU A 192 -7.47 11.17 -5.35
N PRO A 193 -7.61 11.30 -6.68
CA PRO A 193 -8.11 12.55 -7.24
C PRO A 193 -9.58 12.76 -6.83
N ALA A 194 -10.02 14.01 -6.77
CA ALA A 194 -11.36 14.38 -6.28
C ALA A 194 -12.53 13.74 -7.04
N TRP A 195 -12.30 13.22 -8.25
CA TRP A 195 -13.28 12.53 -9.08
C TRP A 195 -13.24 11.00 -8.95
N ALA A 196 -12.25 10.45 -8.23
CA ALA A 196 -12.17 9.01 -8.02
C ALA A 196 -13.32 8.52 -7.12
N THR A 197 -13.77 7.31 -7.39
CA THR A 197 -14.82 6.63 -6.62
C THR A 197 -14.33 5.25 -6.21
N GLY A 198 -14.89 4.72 -5.12
CA GLY A 198 -14.57 3.40 -4.60
C GLY A 198 -13.30 3.34 -3.76
N CYS A 199 -12.99 2.12 -3.32
CA CYS A 199 -11.90 1.86 -2.39
C CYS A 199 -10.55 1.82 -3.06
N TRP A 200 -9.56 2.46 -2.43
CA TRP A 200 -8.17 2.35 -2.85
C TRP A 200 -7.69 0.89 -2.90
N SER A 201 -8.15 0.05 -1.95
CA SER A 201 -7.83 -1.38 -1.91
C SER A 201 -8.37 -2.11 -3.14
N ASP A 202 -9.57 -1.75 -3.58
CA ASP A 202 -10.22 -2.35 -4.75
C ASP A 202 -9.56 -1.93 -6.06
N MET A 203 -8.90 -0.77 -6.11
CA MET A 203 -8.10 -0.36 -7.28
C MET A 203 -6.93 -1.32 -7.55
N TYR A 204 -6.38 -1.92 -6.49
CA TYR A 204 -5.35 -2.95 -6.58
C TYR A 204 -5.95 -4.34 -6.73
N LEU A 205 -6.85 -4.73 -5.83
CA LEU A 205 -7.44 -6.07 -5.80
C LEU A 205 -8.30 -6.36 -7.03
N GLY A 206 -8.93 -5.35 -7.62
CA GLY A 206 -9.71 -5.48 -8.86
C GLY A 206 -8.86 -5.82 -10.09
N LYS A 207 -7.52 -5.70 -10.01
CA LYS A 207 -6.61 -6.18 -11.07
C LYS A 207 -6.25 -7.66 -10.93
N ILE A 208 -6.54 -8.27 -9.78
CA ILE A 208 -6.36 -9.71 -9.57
C ILE A 208 -7.44 -10.45 -10.34
N THR A 209 -7.03 -11.45 -11.11
CA THR A 209 -7.92 -12.25 -11.96
C THR A 209 -7.52 -13.72 -11.88
N ASP A 210 -8.19 -14.60 -12.64
CA ASP A 210 -7.77 -16.00 -12.76
C ASP A 210 -6.36 -16.16 -13.31
N LYS A 211 -5.84 -15.15 -14.04
CA LYS A 211 -4.49 -15.13 -14.59
C LYS A 211 -3.52 -14.24 -13.80
N VAL A 212 -3.94 -13.04 -13.43
CA VAL A 212 -3.09 -12.07 -12.74
C VAL A 212 -3.10 -12.35 -11.24
N LYS A 213 -1.95 -12.76 -10.69
CA LYS A 213 -1.81 -13.18 -9.28
C LYS A 213 -0.92 -12.30 -8.43
N LEU A 214 -0.26 -11.30 -9.04
CA LEU A 214 0.56 -10.32 -8.35
C LEU A 214 0.37 -8.94 -8.99
N VAL A 215 0.01 -7.95 -8.18
CA VAL A 215 -0.19 -6.57 -8.61
C VAL A 215 0.57 -5.63 -7.69
N GLY A 216 1.36 -4.71 -8.22
CA GLY A 216 2.01 -3.67 -7.41
C GLY A 216 1.93 -2.28 -8.02
N MET A 217 2.50 -1.29 -7.36
CA MET A 217 2.42 0.08 -7.85
C MET A 217 3.27 0.33 -9.11
N THR A 218 4.48 -0.22 -9.14
CA THR A 218 5.46 -0.04 -10.21
C THR A 218 6.19 -1.34 -10.52
N GLY A 219 6.66 -1.45 -11.76
CA GLY A 219 7.61 -2.49 -12.17
C GLY A 219 9.01 -1.91 -12.24
N ASN A 220 10.01 -2.71 -11.90
CA ASN A 220 11.41 -2.41 -12.14
C ASN A 220 12.00 -3.45 -13.10
N CYS A 221 12.81 -3.02 -14.06
CA CYS A 221 13.37 -3.86 -15.11
C CYS A 221 14.80 -4.35 -14.84
N GLN A 222 15.36 -4.08 -13.66
CA GLN A 222 16.72 -4.46 -13.28
C GLN A 222 16.74 -5.40 -12.08
N PRO A 223 17.46 -6.53 -12.11
CA PRO A 223 18.16 -7.11 -13.26
C PRO A 223 17.23 -7.77 -14.28
N ILE A 224 15.98 -8.02 -13.88
CA ILE A 224 14.89 -8.56 -14.68
C ILE A 224 13.61 -7.82 -14.30
N PHE A 225 12.59 -7.88 -15.16
CA PHE A 225 11.29 -7.32 -14.80
C PHE A 225 10.73 -7.97 -13.53
N HIS A 226 10.42 -7.15 -12.54
CA HIS A 226 9.78 -7.54 -11.31
C HIS A 226 8.86 -6.42 -10.79
N VAL A 227 7.82 -6.82 -10.06
CA VAL A 227 6.92 -5.92 -9.34
C VAL A 227 7.58 -5.51 -8.03
N GLN A 228 7.74 -4.21 -7.82
CA GLN A 228 8.37 -3.67 -6.61
C GLN A 228 7.52 -3.87 -5.35
N SER A 229 8.12 -4.20 -4.21
CA SER A 229 7.46 -4.73 -3.00
C SER A 229 6.86 -3.71 -2.04
N MET A 230 6.89 -2.41 -2.39
CA MET A 230 6.29 -1.38 -1.52
C MET A 230 4.81 -1.61 -1.23
N ILE A 231 4.11 -2.17 -2.23
CA ILE A 231 2.74 -2.63 -2.11
C ILE A 231 2.50 -3.75 -3.12
N TRP A 232 2.02 -4.89 -2.64
CA TRP A 232 1.58 -6.03 -3.44
C TRP A 232 0.15 -6.40 -3.09
N ALA A 233 -0.72 -6.44 -4.08
CA ALA A 233 -2.00 -7.13 -4.00
C ALA A 233 -1.90 -8.52 -4.62
N THR A 234 -2.55 -9.49 -3.99
CA THR A 234 -2.57 -10.89 -4.43
C THR A 234 -3.82 -11.61 -3.93
N ASP A 235 -4.13 -12.77 -4.50
CA ASP A 235 -5.15 -13.69 -3.99
C ASP A 235 -4.51 -14.85 -3.22
N ARG A 236 -5.36 -15.81 -2.81
CA ARG A 236 -4.93 -17.04 -2.15
C ARG A 236 -3.89 -17.82 -2.94
N THR A 237 -4.09 -17.97 -4.25
CA THR A 237 -3.16 -18.71 -5.10
C THR A 237 -1.81 -18.01 -5.16
N GLY A 238 -1.80 -16.69 -5.39
CA GLY A 238 -0.58 -15.91 -5.49
C GLY A 238 0.19 -15.86 -4.16
N ILE A 239 -0.48 -15.62 -3.02
CA ILE A 239 0.23 -15.63 -1.73
C ILE A 239 0.78 -17.01 -1.39
N GLU A 240 0.08 -18.09 -1.75
CA GLU A 240 0.53 -19.46 -1.50
C GLU A 240 1.77 -19.81 -2.32
N LEU A 241 1.84 -19.37 -3.58
CA LEU A 241 3.07 -19.49 -4.40
C LEU A 241 4.23 -18.70 -3.81
N LEU A 242 3.99 -17.50 -3.27
CA LEU A 242 5.03 -16.67 -2.67
C LEU A 242 5.52 -17.22 -1.31
N LEU A 243 4.63 -17.84 -0.53
CA LEU A 243 4.98 -18.46 0.76
C LEU A 243 5.57 -19.87 0.60
N HIS A 244 5.21 -20.57 -0.47
CA HIS A 244 5.60 -21.95 -0.73
C HIS A 244 5.97 -22.11 -2.21
N PRO A 245 7.07 -21.47 -2.67
CA PRO A 245 7.49 -21.57 -4.06
C PRO A 245 7.71 -23.03 -4.45
N PRO A 246 7.20 -23.49 -5.61
CA PRO A 246 7.49 -24.82 -6.10
C PRO A 246 8.99 -25.01 -6.31
N ALA A 247 9.53 -26.13 -5.84
CA ALA A 247 10.91 -26.49 -6.11
C ALA A 247 11.09 -26.77 -7.62
N ASP A 248 12.08 -26.14 -8.26
CA ASP A 248 12.52 -26.58 -9.59
C ASP A 248 13.38 -27.85 -9.43
N PRO A 249 12.91 -29.02 -9.91
CA PRO A 249 13.66 -30.27 -9.78
C PRO A 249 14.99 -30.27 -10.54
N LYS A 250 15.22 -29.30 -11.43
CA LYS A 250 16.48 -29.14 -12.18
C LYS A 250 17.51 -28.29 -11.42
N LEU A 251 17.11 -27.59 -10.37
CA LEU A 251 17.99 -26.75 -9.57
C LEU A 251 18.30 -27.42 -8.22
N PRO A 252 19.57 -27.41 -7.78
CA PRO A 252 19.91 -27.85 -6.44
C PRO A 252 19.27 -26.91 -5.39
N ALA A 253 19.09 -27.41 -4.16
CA ALA A 253 18.32 -26.73 -3.11
C ALA A 253 18.84 -25.32 -2.77
N ASP A 254 20.16 -25.11 -2.83
CA ASP A 254 20.84 -23.84 -2.61
C ASP A 254 20.64 -22.81 -3.74
N LYS A 255 20.03 -23.23 -4.85
CA LYS A 255 19.74 -22.41 -6.03
C LYS A 255 18.25 -22.31 -6.35
N GLN A 256 17.39 -22.86 -5.52
CA GLN A 256 15.95 -22.68 -5.69
C GLN A 256 15.56 -21.22 -5.44
N GLU A 257 14.61 -20.71 -6.22
CA GLU A 257 14.05 -19.38 -6.00
C GLU A 257 13.43 -19.33 -4.60
N VAL A 258 13.85 -18.34 -3.82
CA VAL A 258 13.23 -18.05 -2.53
C VAL A 258 12.05 -17.11 -2.77
N GLY A 259 10.87 -17.52 -2.29
CA GLY A 259 9.72 -16.64 -2.22
C GLY A 259 9.92 -15.65 -1.07
N ILE A 260 8.83 -15.26 -0.40
CA ILE A 260 8.93 -14.41 0.79
C ILE A 260 9.11 -15.22 2.09
N ASN A 261 9.25 -16.54 1.97
CA ASN A 261 9.11 -17.54 3.04
C ASN A 261 10.33 -17.71 3.96
N SER A 262 11.20 -16.70 4.01
CA SER A 262 12.43 -16.71 4.80
C SER A 262 12.62 -15.38 5.49
N CYS A 263 13.43 -15.38 6.55
CA CYS A 263 13.88 -14.15 7.19
C CYS A 263 15.04 -13.53 6.38
N PHE A 264 14.82 -12.33 5.84
CA PHE A 264 15.84 -11.60 5.09
C PHE A 264 16.59 -10.66 6.03
N HIS A 265 17.80 -11.04 6.44
CA HIS A 265 18.60 -10.28 7.41
C HIS A 265 19.43 -9.15 6.76
N THR A 266 19.56 -9.17 5.43
CA THR A 266 20.31 -8.15 4.68
C THR A 266 19.47 -7.59 3.55
N TRP A 267 19.75 -6.34 3.19
CA TRP A 267 19.12 -5.67 2.05
C TRP A 267 19.24 -6.49 0.76
N ASP A 268 20.42 -7.05 0.48
CA ASP A 268 20.65 -7.86 -0.72
C ASP A 268 19.73 -9.08 -0.79
N THR A 269 19.53 -9.78 0.34
CA THR A 269 18.64 -10.94 0.38
C THR A 269 17.16 -10.56 0.23
N ALA A 270 16.77 -9.40 0.77
CA ALA A 270 15.41 -8.87 0.62
C ALA A 270 15.11 -8.44 -0.82
N VAL A 271 16.05 -7.74 -1.46
CA VAL A 271 15.95 -7.35 -2.88
C VAL A 271 15.95 -8.57 -3.79
N HIS A 272 16.76 -9.58 -3.49
CA HIS A 272 16.73 -10.84 -4.21
C HIS A 272 15.33 -11.47 -4.17
N ALA A 273 14.71 -11.56 -2.99
CA ALA A 273 13.34 -12.08 -2.87
C ALA A 273 12.31 -11.23 -3.62
N GLU A 274 12.42 -9.90 -3.59
CA GLU A 274 11.55 -9.00 -4.39
C GLU A 274 11.67 -9.29 -5.89
N VAL A 275 12.90 -9.39 -6.41
CA VAL A 275 13.17 -9.61 -7.83
C VAL A 275 12.59 -10.95 -8.30
N TYR A 276 12.78 -12.02 -7.53
CA TYR A 276 12.34 -13.37 -7.92
C TYR A 276 10.88 -13.67 -7.59
N ALA A 277 10.21 -12.92 -6.71
CA ALA A 277 8.78 -13.07 -6.44
C ALA A 277 7.91 -13.01 -7.71
N THR A 278 8.28 -12.13 -8.65
CA THR A 278 7.57 -12.07 -9.94
C THR A 278 7.84 -13.30 -10.80
N GLN A 279 9.06 -13.83 -10.79
CA GLN A 279 9.41 -15.02 -11.56
C GLN A 279 8.71 -16.28 -11.05
N ILE A 280 8.54 -16.40 -9.72
CA ILE A 280 7.75 -17.49 -9.11
C ILE A 280 6.33 -17.51 -9.67
N ILE A 281 5.68 -16.34 -9.76
CA ILE A 281 4.32 -16.20 -10.31
C ILE A 281 4.29 -16.56 -11.80
N LEU A 282 5.23 -16.04 -12.59
CA LEU A 282 5.30 -16.30 -14.04
C LEU A 282 5.58 -17.78 -14.35
N SER A 283 6.51 -18.39 -13.61
CA SER A 283 6.90 -19.81 -13.77
C SER A 283 5.77 -20.77 -13.41
N ALA A 284 4.86 -20.35 -12.52
CA ALA A 284 3.63 -21.09 -12.20
C ALA A 284 2.53 -20.97 -13.29
N GLY A 285 2.79 -20.25 -14.39
CA GLY A 285 1.85 -20.06 -15.49
C GLY A 285 0.85 -18.92 -15.30
N TYR A 286 1.11 -18.05 -14.31
CA TYR A 286 0.30 -16.87 -14.02
C TYR A 286 0.95 -15.59 -14.57
N GLU A 287 0.25 -14.47 -14.42
CA GLU A 287 0.68 -13.15 -14.87
C GLU A 287 0.86 -12.20 -13.66
N ALA A 288 1.71 -11.19 -13.84
CA ALA A 288 1.88 -10.09 -12.91
C ALA A 288 1.52 -8.76 -13.60
N SER A 289 0.99 -7.81 -12.83
CA SER A 289 0.60 -6.49 -13.33
C SER A 289 1.06 -5.38 -12.39
N VAL A 290 1.03 -4.14 -12.87
CA VAL A 290 1.38 -2.95 -12.09
C VAL A 290 0.41 -1.82 -12.35
N MET A 291 0.37 -0.81 -11.48
CA MET A 291 -0.54 0.34 -11.64
C MET A 291 -0.06 1.34 -12.70
N MET A 292 1.27 1.54 -12.82
CA MET A 292 1.88 2.54 -13.71
C MET A 292 1.35 2.52 -15.16
N SER A 293 1.03 3.69 -15.70
CA SER A 293 0.44 3.85 -17.04
C SER A 293 1.35 3.30 -18.15
N ALA A 294 2.67 3.47 -18.03
CA ALA A 294 3.61 3.03 -19.06
C ALA A 294 3.60 1.51 -19.28
N PHE A 295 3.29 0.72 -18.24
CA PHE A 295 3.14 -0.74 -18.37
C PHE A 295 1.97 -1.10 -19.30
N HIS A 296 0.88 -0.35 -19.23
CA HIS A 296 -0.34 -0.59 -20.01
C HIS A 296 -0.30 0.05 -21.41
N ALA A 297 0.65 0.96 -21.66
CA ALA A 297 0.79 1.62 -22.95
C ALA A 297 1.25 0.66 -24.06
N LYS A 298 1.90 -0.47 -23.72
CA LYS A 298 2.41 -1.44 -24.67
C LYS A 298 2.27 -2.87 -24.13
N LYS A 299 1.72 -3.77 -24.95
CA LYS A 299 1.69 -5.22 -24.64
C LYS A 299 3.09 -5.82 -24.49
N THR A 300 4.08 -5.22 -25.14
CA THR A 300 5.49 -5.65 -25.13
C THR A 300 6.33 -4.94 -24.06
N PHE A 301 5.70 -4.30 -23.07
CA PHE A 301 6.39 -3.51 -22.05
C PHE A 301 7.54 -4.31 -21.40
N VAL A 302 7.26 -5.51 -20.89
CA VAL A 302 8.24 -6.35 -20.19
C VAL A 302 9.46 -6.67 -21.06
N GLN A 303 9.28 -6.88 -22.36
CA GLN A 303 10.36 -7.20 -23.31
C GLN A 303 11.19 -5.97 -23.72
N GLU A 304 10.63 -4.77 -23.57
CA GLU A 304 11.24 -3.52 -24.02
C GLU A 304 11.76 -2.63 -22.88
N CYS A 305 11.33 -2.86 -21.64
CA CYS A 305 11.46 -1.86 -20.57
C CYS A 305 12.92 -1.60 -20.12
N ASP A 306 13.83 -2.56 -20.31
CA ASP A 306 15.26 -2.38 -20.06
C ASP A 306 15.93 -1.40 -21.06
N LYS A 307 15.40 -1.31 -22.29
CA LYS A 307 16.05 -0.59 -23.39
C LYS A 307 15.95 0.95 -23.30
N GLY A 308 15.17 1.48 -22.36
CA GLY A 308 14.79 2.89 -22.31
C GLY A 308 15.40 3.72 -21.18
N GLY A 309 16.24 3.14 -20.31
CA GLY A 309 16.80 3.87 -19.15
C GLY A 309 15.79 4.19 -18.04
N ASN A 310 14.59 3.59 -18.10
CA ASN A 310 13.51 3.71 -17.10
C ASN A 310 13.39 2.43 -16.27
N GLY A 311 14.52 1.81 -15.93
CA GLY A 311 14.59 0.54 -15.23
C GLY A 311 13.92 0.60 -13.86
N ASP A 312 14.39 1.49 -12.97
CA ASP A 312 13.72 1.82 -11.71
C ASP A 312 13.04 3.19 -11.83
N ALA A 313 11.71 3.18 -11.95
CA ALA A 313 10.90 4.38 -12.10
C ALA A 313 10.78 5.23 -10.82
N LEU A 314 11.22 4.72 -9.66
CA LEU A 314 11.04 5.37 -8.36
C LEU A 314 12.21 6.28 -7.97
N TRP A 315 12.61 7.12 -8.93
CA TRP A 315 13.65 8.14 -8.78
C TRP A 315 13.27 9.39 -9.60
N ASN A 316 13.75 10.56 -9.16
CA ASN A 316 13.44 11.82 -9.82
C ASN A 316 13.83 11.80 -11.32
N GLY A 317 12.85 12.01 -12.20
CA GLY A 317 13.01 12.04 -13.66
C GLY A 317 13.16 10.67 -14.33
N LYS A 318 13.11 9.57 -13.58
CA LYS A 318 13.32 8.20 -14.11
C LYS A 318 12.08 7.52 -14.66
N TYR A 319 10.94 8.20 -14.66
CA TYR A 319 9.72 7.73 -15.31
C TYR A 319 9.51 8.46 -16.63
N TYR A 320 10.26 8.06 -17.66
CA TYR A 320 10.21 8.64 -19.02
C TYR A 320 10.45 10.16 -19.04
N GLY A 321 11.41 10.63 -18.25
CA GLY A 321 11.73 12.06 -18.10
C GLY A 321 10.81 12.81 -17.13
N THR A 322 9.90 12.09 -16.47
CA THR A 322 8.98 12.60 -15.44
C THR A 322 9.07 11.76 -14.16
N ASN A 323 8.11 11.94 -13.24
CA ASN A 323 7.96 11.17 -12.02
C ASN A 323 6.64 10.39 -12.06
N VAL A 324 6.62 9.20 -11.44
CA VAL A 324 5.39 8.43 -11.24
C VAL A 324 4.41 9.28 -10.42
N HIS A 325 3.24 9.57 -10.99
CA HIS A 325 2.27 10.46 -10.33
C HIS A 325 1.32 9.65 -9.43
N PRO A 326 1.06 10.05 -8.17
CA PRO A 326 0.29 9.20 -7.24
C PRO A 326 -1.15 8.96 -7.63
N TYR A 327 -1.73 9.75 -8.54
CA TYR A 327 -3.05 9.45 -9.11
C TYR A 327 -3.06 8.28 -10.10
N GLU A 328 -1.90 7.84 -10.60
CA GLU A 328 -1.80 6.60 -11.39
C GLU A 328 -1.54 5.37 -10.51
N THR A 329 -0.83 5.56 -9.38
CA THR A 329 -0.40 4.46 -8.49
C THR A 329 -1.08 4.43 -7.13
N VAL A 330 -1.97 5.38 -6.82
CA VAL A 330 -2.62 5.62 -5.51
C VAL A 330 -1.66 5.97 -4.37
N PHE A 331 -0.42 5.48 -4.39
CA PHE A 331 0.60 5.73 -3.40
C PHE A 331 1.84 6.32 -4.06
N MET A 332 2.70 6.93 -3.26
CA MET A 332 3.97 7.49 -3.71
C MET A 332 5.11 7.07 -2.79
N LYS A 333 6.23 6.63 -3.36
CA LYS A 333 7.47 6.40 -2.60
C LYS A 333 7.95 7.72 -2.00
N SER A 334 8.18 7.74 -0.69
CA SER A 334 8.43 8.98 0.06
C SER A 334 9.83 9.08 0.66
N ASN A 335 10.64 8.02 0.61
CA ASN A 335 11.98 7.98 1.20
C ASN A 335 13.13 8.18 0.19
N ARG A 336 12.83 8.67 -1.03
CA ARG A 336 13.79 8.85 -2.13
C ARG A 336 13.82 10.26 -2.73
N ASP A 337 13.13 11.22 -2.11
CA ASP A 337 13.05 12.62 -2.58
C ASP A 337 12.68 12.74 -4.08
N ILE A 338 11.78 11.87 -4.57
CA ILE A 338 11.37 11.82 -5.98
C ILE A 338 10.76 13.16 -6.41
N ASP A 339 9.80 13.65 -5.63
CA ASP A 339 9.18 14.95 -5.82
C ASP A 339 8.65 15.49 -4.47
N PRO A 340 9.50 16.15 -3.66
CA PRO A 340 9.14 16.61 -2.32
C PRO A 340 8.01 17.65 -2.32
N ILE A 341 7.95 18.49 -3.36
CA ILE A 341 6.91 19.52 -3.50
C ILE A 341 5.57 18.83 -3.77
N LEU A 342 5.52 17.93 -4.75
CA LEU A 342 4.30 17.17 -5.07
C LEU A 342 3.79 16.39 -3.84
N MET A 343 4.67 15.66 -3.16
CA MET A 343 4.32 14.91 -1.96
C MET A 343 3.71 15.81 -0.88
N THR A 344 4.34 16.96 -0.63
CA THR A 344 3.86 17.94 0.37
C THR A 344 2.48 18.46 -0.02
N ARG A 345 2.30 18.89 -1.28
CA ARG A 345 1.02 19.43 -1.76
C ARG A 345 -0.11 18.41 -1.75
N LEU A 346 0.14 17.18 -2.21
CA LEU A 346 -0.87 16.13 -2.17
C LEU A 346 -1.24 15.74 -0.72
N THR A 347 -0.28 15.77 0.21
CA THR A 347 -0.56 15.58 1.64
C THR A 347 -1.49 16.69 2.15
N GLU A 348 -1.11 17.95 1.96
CA GLU A 348 -1.91 19.12 2.39
C GLU A 348 -3.32 19.15 1.79
N TRP A 349 -3.46 18.82 0.51
CA TRP A 349 -4.76 18.82 -0.17
C TRP A 349 -5.65 17.66 0.26
N THR A 350 -5.07 16.49 0.56
CA THR A 350 -5.83 15.34 1.07
C THR A 350 -6.33 15.63 2.48
N ASP A 351 -5.44 16.14 3.36
CA ASP A 351 -5.78 16.55 4.73
C ASP A 351 -6.87 17.64 4.71
N GLY A 352 -6.64 18.70 3.92
CA GLY A 352 -7.55 19.84 3.82
C GLY A 352 -8.89 19.50 3.17
N GLY A 353 -8.91 18.50 2.28
CA GLY A 353 -10.13 17.97 1.67
C GLY A 353 -10.94 17.07 2.62
N GLY A 354 -10.34 16.59 3.71
CA GLY A 354 -10.99 15.73 4.68
C GLY A 354 -11.33 14.33 4.15
N TYR A 355 -10.63 13.87 3.12
CA TYR A 355 -10.84 12.51 2.58
C TYR A 355 -10.57 11.46 3.67
N SER A 356 -11.44 10.47 3.82
CA SER A 356 -11.16 9.30 4.66
C SER A 356 -11.68 8.04 3.97
N SER A 357 -10.88 6.98 3.92
CA SER A 357 -11.36 5.72 3.34
C SER A 357 -12.55 5.14 4.14
N TYR A 358 -12.77 5.51 5.40
CA TYR A 358 -13.99 5.13 6.12
C TYR A 358 -15.29 5.68 5.52
N ASP A 359 -15.22 6.77 4.76
CA ASP A 359 -16.41 7.41 4.17
C ASP A 359 -16.66 6.94 2.72
N HIS A 360 -15.63 6.36 2.08
CA HIS A 360 -15.64 5.95 0.68
C HIS A 360 -15.63 4.42 0.48
N CYS A 361 -15.36 3.68 1.56
CA CYS A 361 -15.37 2.23 1.71
C CYS A 361 -16.24 1.81 2.91
#